data_AF-A0A960T9D0-F1
#
_entry.id   AF-A0A960T9D0-F1
#
_cell.length_a   1.000
_cell.length_b   1.000
_cell.length_c   1.000
_cell.angle_alpha   90.00
_cell.angle_beta   90.00
_cell.angle_gamma   90.00
#
_symmetry.space_group_name_H-M   'P 1'
#
loop_
_entity.id
_entity.type
_entity.pdbx_description
1 polymer ?
#
loop_
_entity_poly.entity_id
_entity_poly.type
_entity_poly.pdbx_seq_one_letter_code
_entity_poly.pdbx_strand_id
1 'polypeptide(L)'
;ERAPRIVTKRIPWIARTLLGDFVFQLASRDYPDFQRFSMDTPSIASPALFIEEKRTALMKLFSRECNRMGPISWEVDGMASQVADFCYVPYHHDSIYSNFDQLMPAIRNQIQTGSLGTHVSRQPPE
;
A
#
# COMPACT_ATOMS: atom_id res chain seq x y z
N GLU A 1 1.31 2.53 6.42
CA GLU A 1 -0.15 2.74 6.24
C GLU A 1 -0.74 3.59 7.38
N ARG A 2 -1.76 4.44 7.12
CA ARG A 2 -2.37 5.35 8.13
C ARG A 2 -3.72 4.86 8.68
N ALA A 3 -4.50 4.12 7.89
CA ALA A 3 -5.86 3.70 8.25
C ALA A 3 -5.95 2.84 9.53
N PRO A 4 -5.15 1.76 9.71
CA PRO A 4 -5.20 0.97 10.94
C PRO A 4 -4.85 1.79 12.19
N ARG A 5 -3.89 2.73 12.09
CA ARG A 5 -3.51 3.63 13.20
C ARG A 5 -4.64 4.59 13.59
N ILE A 6 -5.45 5.04 12.64
CA ILE A 6 -6.61 5.91 12.92
C ILE A 6 -7.69 5.13 13.65
N VAL A 7 -8.05 3.95 13.12
CA VAL A 7 -9.10 3.08 13.65
C VAL A 7 -8.79 2.68 15.10
N THR A 8 -7.56 2.25 15.35
CA THR A 8 -7.10 1.79 16.67
C THR A 8 -6.96 2.92 17.70
N LYS A 9 -6.72 4.17 17.28
CA LYS A 9 -6.64 5.33 18.20
C LYS A 9 -7.97 5.99 18.50
N ARG A 10 -8.89 6.08 17.53
CA ARG A 10 -10.13 6.87 17.69
C ARG A 10 -11.31 6.04 18.13
N ILE A 11 -11.40 4.79 17.67
CA ILE A 11 -12.57 3.96 17.94
C ILE A 11 -12.16 2.53 18.30
N PRO A 12 -11.28 2.33 19.30
CA PRO A 12 -10.71 1.02 19.59
C PRO A 12 -11.77 -0.02 19.93
N TRP A 13 -12.82 0.36 20.65
CA TRP A 13 -13.90 -0.56 21.03
C TRP A 13 -14.71 -1.03 19.84
N ILE A 14 -15.11 -0.11 18.95
CA ILE A 14 -15.86 -0.48 17.72
C ILE A 14 -14.95 -1.28 16.78
N ALA A 15 -13.69 -0.88 16.64
CA ALA A 15 -12.70 -1.60 15.85
C ALA A 15 -12.51 -3.04 16.33
N ARG A 16 -12.35 -3.24 17.64
CA ARG A 16 -12.20 -4.56 18.25
C ARG A 16 -13.45 -5.41 18.08
N THR A 17 -14.64 -4.84 18.20
CA THR A 17 -15.90 -5.58 18.04
C THR A 17 -16.17 -5.97 16.58
N LEU A 18 -15.89 -5.10 15.61
CA LEU A 18 -16.21 -5.36 14.20
C LEU A 18 -15.11 -6.10 13.44
N LEU A 19 -13.85 -5.82 13.74
CA LEU A 19 -12.69 -6.31 12.98
C LEU A 19 -11.79 -7.24 13.82
N GLY A 20 -12.09 -7.41 15.11
CA GLY A 20 -11.30 -8.21 16.03
C GLY A 20 -9.95 -7.57 16.40
N ASP A 21 -9.07 -8.37 17.00
CA ASP A 21 -7.71 -7.93 17.36
C ASP A 21 -6.78 -7.77 16.15
N PHE A 22 -7.16 -8.32 14.99
CA PHE A 22 -6.36 -8.25 13.76
C PHE A 22 -6.01 -6.81 13.38
N VAL A 23 -6.95 -5.86 13.48
CA VAL A 23 -6.69 -4.46 13.11
C VAL A 23 -5.65 -3.80 14.01
N PHE A 24 -5.55 -4.22 15.28
CA PHE A 24 -4.54 -3.74 16.20
C PHE A 24 -3.16 -4.33 15.89
N GLN A 25 -3.13 -5.64 15.59
CA GLN A 25 -1.91 -6.32 15.16
C GLN A 25 -1.35 -5.71 13.86
N LEU A 26 -2.23 -5.41 12.90
CA LEU A 26 -1.86 -4.77 11.64
C LEU A 26 -1.32 -3.35 11.87
N ALA A 27 -1.95 -2.58 12.76
CA ALA A 27 -1.50 -1.22 13.08
C ALA A 27 -0.14 -1.17 13.79
N SER A 28 0.23 -2.23 14.51
CA SER A 28 1.52 -2.39 15.19
C SER A 28 2.56 -3.17 14.40
N ARG A 29 2.22 -3.68 13.21
CA ARG A 29 3.10 -4.53 12.42
C ARG A 29 4.20 -3.67 11.80
N ASP A 30 5.45 -4.01 12.09
CA ASP A 30 6.57 -3.58 11.27
C ASP A 30 6.53 -4.38 9.96
N TYR A 31 6.50 -3.70 8.82
CA TYR A 31 6.52 -4.38 7.53
C TYR A 31 7.83 -5.16 7.41
N PRO A 32 7.78 -6.44 6.95
CA PRO A 32 8.98 -7.23 6.79
C PRO A 32 9.92 -6.55 5.79
N ASP A 33 11.23 -6.69 6.03
CA ASP A 33 12.23 -6.37 5.02
C ASP A 33 11.99 -7.29 3.80
N PHE A 34 11.59 -6.69 2.67
CA PHE A 34 11.26 -7.46 1.47
C PHE A 34 12.49 -8.17 0.89
N GLN A 35 13.71 -7.71 1.17
CA GLN A 35 14.93 -8.44 0.79
C GLN A 35 15.03 -9.77 1.54
N ARG A 36 14.62 -9.80 2.81
CA ARG A 36 14.57 -11.05 3.59
C ARG A 36 13.43 -11.95 3.11
N PHE A 37 12.29 -11.37 2.77
CA PHE A 37 11.14 -12.12 2.25
C PHE A 37 11.40 -12.79 0.90
N SER A 38 12.14 -12.14 -0.01
CA SER A 38 12.54 -12.72 -1.29
C SER A 38 13.61 -13.80 -1.17
N MET A 39 14.51 -13.71 -0.18
CA MET A 39 15.48 -14.76 0.14
C MET A 39 14.81 -16.02 0.70
N ASP A 40 13.81 -15.88 1.58
CA ASP A 40 13.10 -17.01 2.20
C ASP A 40 12.07 -17.65 1.27
N THR A 41 11.64 -16.95 0.21
CA THR A 41 10.66 -17.42 -0.79
C THR A 41 11.21 -17.26 -2.20
N PRO A 42 12.08 -18.18 -2.68
CA PRO A 42 12.83 -18.05 -3.94
C PRO A 42 11.95 -17.91 -5.19
N SER A 43 10.67 -18.25 -5.10
CA SER A 43 9.67 -18.11 -6.15
C SER A 43 9.18 -16.67 -6.37
N ILE A 44 9.47 -15.73 -5.47
CA ILE A 44 9.14 -14.30 -5.63
C ILE A 44 10.41 -13.56 -6.05
N ALA A 45 10.80 -13.72 -7.31
CA ALA A 45 12.07 -13.18 -7.80
C ALA A 45 12.04 -11.66 -8.06
N SER A 46 10.86 -11.01 -8.11
CA SER A 46 10.76 -9.59 -8.48
C SER A 46 9.48 -8.94 -7.92
N PRO A 47 9.49 -8.52 -6.64
CA PRO A 47 8.34 -7.83 -6.05
C PRO A 47 8.14 -6.46 -6.72
N ALA A 48 6.90 -6.12 -7.03
CA ALA A 48 6.53 -4.80 -7.56
C ALA A 48 5.58 -4.06 -6.61
N LEU A 49 5.70 -2.74 -6.58
CA LEU A 49 4.92 -1.87 -5.71
C LEU A 49 3.86 -1.08 -6.49
N PHE A 50 2.61 -1.14 -6.04
CA PHE A 50 1.54 -0.27 -6.53
C PHE A 50 1.23 0.77 -5.44
N ILE A 51 1.30 2.06 -5.79
CA ILE A 51 1.16 3.18 -4.86
C ILE A 51 -0.16 3.89 -5.15
N GLU A 52 -1.09 3.81 -4.21
CA GLU A 52 -2.43 4.39 -4.31
C GLU A 52 -2.39 5.92 -4.19
N GLU A 53 -2.73 6.66 -5.24
CA GLU A 53 -2.69 8.14 -5.23
C GLU A 53 -3.82 8.77 -4.39
N LYS A 54 -4.93 8.05 -4.18
CA LYS A 54 -6.12 8.63 -3.53
C LYS A 54 -6.26 8.20 -2.08
N ARG A 55 -6.65 9.15 -1.24
CA ARG A 55 -7.02 8.89 0.16
C ARG A 55 -8.36 8.15 0.24
N THR A 56 -8.43 7.11 1.07
CA THR A 56 -9.69 6.41 1.37
C THR A 56 -10.70 7.33 2.08
N ALA A 57 -11.98 6.95 2.08
CA ALA A 57 -13.03 7.69 2.78
C ALA A 57 -12.72 7.84 4.28
N LEU A 58 -12.17 6.79 4.89
CA LEU A 58 -11.71 6.80 6.27
C LEU A 58 -10.64 7.88 6.52
N MET A 59 -9.62 7.95 5.65
CA MET A 59 -8.58 8.97 5.78
C MET A 59 -9.11 10.40 5.58
N LYS A 60 -10.12 10.58 4.72
CA LYS A 60 -10.80 11.88 4.55
C LYS A 60 -11.57 12.28 5.81
N LEU A 61 -12.32 11.35 6.39
CA LEU A 61 -13.10 11.57 7.62
C LEU A 61 -12.19 11.94 8.82
N PHE A 62 -11.02 11.31 8.92
CA PHE A 62 -10.02 11.56 9.97
C PHE A 62 -8.82 12.38 9.47
N SER A 63 -9.07 13.34 8.58
CA SER A 63 -8.01 14.14 7.94
C SER A 63 -7.14 14.92 8.93
N ARG A 64 -7.72 15.43 10.02
CA ARG A 64 -6.97 16.17 11.06
C ARG A 64 -5.93 15.28 11.72
N GLU A 65 -6.30 14.05 12.06
CA GLU A 65 -5.43 13.06 12.67
C GLU A 65 -4.39 12.56 11.67
N CYS A 66 -4.79 12.34 10.42
CA CYS A 66 -3.84 12.04 9.34
C CYS A 66 -2.75 13.11 9.27
N ASN A 67 -3.12 14.39 9.26
CA ASN A 67 -2.17 15.49 9.17
C ASN A 67 -1.24 15.58 10.39
N ARG A 68 -1.75 15.25 11.59
CA ARG A 68 -0.92 15.18 12.82
C ARG A 68 0.14 14.09 12.78
N MET A 69 -0.01 13.08 11.92
CA MET A 69 1.00 12.03 11.73
C MET A 69 2.18 12.49 10.86
N GLY A 70 2.15 13.74 10.37
CA GLY A 70 3.18 14.30 9.48
C GLY A 70 2.77 14.28 8.01
N PRO A 71 3.61 14.87 7.13
CA PRO A 71 3.38 14.88 5.68
C PRO A 71 3.33 13.46 5.13
N ILE A 72 2.53 13.25 4.08
CA ILE A 72 2.58 11.98 3.31
C ILE A 72 3.79 12.10 2.40
N SER A 73 4.77 11.21 2.57
CA SER A 73 5.80 11.03 1.54
C SER A 73 5.26 10.04 0.52
N TRP A 74 5.20 10.50 -0.73
CA TRP A 74 4.87 9.67 -1.89
C TRP A 74 6.13 9.08 -2.54
N GLU A 75 7.31 9.57 -2.14
CA GLU A 75 8.58 9.07 -2.65
C GLU A 75 8.73 7.59 -2.32
N VAL A 76 9.21 6.84 -3.31
CA VAL A 76 9.56 5.41 -3.14
C VAL A 76 10.89 5.27 -2.40
N ASP A 77 11.56 6.39 -2.13
CA ASP A 77 12.84 6.49 -1.46
C ASP A 77 12.72 5.94 -0.03
N GLY A 78 13.17 4.69 0.13
CA GLY A 78 13.02 3.88 1.34
C GLY A 78 12.55 2.45 1.06
N MET A 79 11.77 2.26 -0.01
CA MET A 79 11.35 0.94 -0.53
C MET A 79 11.95 0.61 -1.89
N ALA A 80 12.56 1.58 -2.59
CA ALA A 80 13.13 1.37 -3.92
C ALA A 80 14.21 0.27 -3.97
N SER A 81 14.99 0.08 -2.90
CA SER A 81 15.99 -1.00 -2.80
C SER A 81 15.39 -2.39 -2.49
N GLN A 82 14.09 -2.43 -2.21
CA GLN A 82 13.34 -3.59 -1.75
C GLN A 82 12.36 -4.11 -2.81
N VAL A 83 12.13 -3.36 -3.89
CA VAL A 83 11.20 -3.70 -4.97
C VAL A 83 11.91 -3.63 -6.32
N ALA A 84 11.58 -4.54 -7.22
CA ALA A 84 12.12 -4.59 -8.57
C ALA A 84 11.51 -3.50 -9.47
N ASP A 85 10.26 -3.14 -9.21
CA ASP A 85 9.53 -2.14 -9.99
C ASP A 85 8.44 -1.44 -9.16
N PHE A 86 7.97 -0.26 -9.57
CA PHE A 86 6.89 0.46 -8.88
C PHE A 86 6.01 1.29 -9.82
N CYS A 87 4.75 1.55 -9.46
CA CYS A 87 3.95 2.55 -10.15
C CYS A 87 2.95 3.23 -9.24
N TYR A 88 2.47 4.40 -9.65
CA TYR A 88 1.35 5.10 -9.03
C TYR A 88 0.06 4.73 -9.76
N VAL A 89 -1.02 4.57 -8.99
CA VAL A 89 -2.33 4.23 -9.51
C VAL A 89 -3.39 5.21 -9.01
N PRO A 90 -4.33 5.65 -9.87
CA PRO A 90 -5.32 6.68 -9.55
C PRO A 90 -6.48 6.14 -8.69
N TYR A 91 -6.18 5.22 -7.78
CA TYR A 91 -7.13 4.52 -6.92
C TYR A 91 -6.83 4.81 -5.45
N HIS A 92 -7.86 4.65 -4.62
CA HIS A 92 -7.70 4.41 -3.18
C HIS A 92 -7.94 2.94 -2.88
N HIS A 93 -7.56 2.50 -1.69
CA HIS A 93 -7.66 1.11 -1.23
C HIS A 93 -8.96 0.41 -1.63
N ASP A 94 -10.12 0.94 -1.24
CA ASP A 94 -11.39 0.27 -1.55
C ASP A 94 -11.70 0.22 -3.06
N SER A 95 -11.28 1.23 -3.83
CA SER A 95 -11.52 1.27 -5.27
C SER A 95 -10.61 0.35 -6.07
N ILE A 96 -9.46 -0.06 -5.52
CA ILE A 96 -8.54 -0.96 -6.20
C ILE A 96 -9.19 -2.33 -6.46
N TYR A 97 -10.02 -2.80 -5.52
CA TYR A 97 -10.71 -4.08 -5.63
C TYR A 97 -11.77 -4.07 -6.75
N SER A 98 -12.45 -2.94 -6.92
CA SER A 98 -13.46 -2.78 -7.97
C SER A 98 -12.87 -2.47 -9.34
N ASN A 99 -11.60 -2.07 -9.42
CA ASN A 99 -10.91 -1.71 -10.66
C ASN A 99 -9.65 -2.59 -10.89
N PHE A 100 -9.64 -3.79 -10.30
CA PHE A 100 -8.48 -4.66 -10.34
C PHE A 100 -8.13 -5.11 -11.76
N ASP A 101 -9.13 -5.22 -12.63
CA ASP A 101 -9.01 -5.49 -14.06
C ASP A 101 -8.09 -4.48 -14.77
N GLN A 102 -8.11 -3.21 -14.35
CA GLN A 102 -7.28 -2.15 -14.92
C GLN A 102 -5.79 -2.33 -14.57
N LEU A 103 -5.49 -3.05 -13.48
CA LEU A 103 -4.12 -3.35 -13.05
C LEU A 103 -3.58 -4.64 -13.69
N MET A 104 -4.47 -5.51 -14.20
CA MET A 104 -4.09 -6.81 -14.74
C MET A 104 -3.03 -6.76 -15.84
N PRO A 105 -3.01 -5.80 -16.78
CA PRO A 105 -1.95 -5.70 -17.77
C PRO A 105 -0.56 -5.53 -17.14
N ALA A 106 -0.44 -4.63 -16.15
CA ALA A 106 0.82 -4.37 -15.45
C ALA A 106 1.23 -5.57 -14.58
N ILE A 107 0.27 -6.19 -13.87
CA ILE A 107 0.51 -7.40 -13.08
C ILE A 107 0.98 -8.55 -13.97
N ARG A 108 0.32 -8.76 -15.11
CA ARG A 108 0.72 -9.79 -16.09
C ARG A 108 2.12 -9.52 -16.63
N ASN A 109 2.43 -8.27 -16.97
CA ASN A 109 3.75 -7.90 -17.46
C ASN A 109 4.82 -8.15 -16.39
N GLN A 110 4.54 -7.82 -15.12
CA GLN A 110 5.44 -8.10 -14.00
C GLN A 110 5.72 -9.59 -13.84
N ILE A 111 4.68 -10.43 -13.91
CA ILE A 111 4.83 -11.88 -13.81
C ILE A 111 5.65 -12.45 -14.97
N GLN A 112 5.47 -11.92 -16.18
CA GLN A 112 6.11 -12.42 -17.39
C GLN A 112 7.55 -11.92 -17.58
N THR A 113 7.83 -10.68 -17.17
CA THR A 113 9.06 -9.96 -17.53
C THR A 113 9.85 -9.44 -16.32
N GLY A 114 9.26 -9.45 -15.13
CA GLY A 114 9.83 -8.80 -13.94
C GLY A 114 9.67 -7.28 -13.91
N SER A 115 8.95 -6.68 -14.87
CA SER A 115 8.64 -5.24 -14.92
C SER A 115 7.15 -4.96 -15.12
N LEU A 116 6.66 -3.87 -14.56
CA LEU A 116 5.32 -3.32 -14.75
C LEU A 116 5.13 -2.70 -16.15
N GLY A 117 6.21 -2.55 -16.92
CA GLY A 117 6.20 -1.98 -18.25
C GLY A 117 6.31 -0.46 -18.28
N THR A 118 6.18 0.12 -19.47
CA THR A 118 6.43 1.55 -19.76
C THR A 118 5.18 2.42 -19.69
N HIS A 119 3.99 1.82 -19.70
CA HIS A 119 2.70 2.54 -19.72
C HIS A 119 2.13 2.86 -18.34
N VAL A 120 2.86 2.56 -17.27
CA VAL A 120 2.44 2.83 -15.89
C VAL A 120 2.94 4.19 -15.41
N SER A 121 2.19 4.85 -14.52
CA SER A 121 2.60 6.14 -13.97
C SER A 121 3.79 5.98 -13.01
N ARG A 122 4.83 6.80 -13.22
CA ARG A 122 6.03 6.88 -12.36
C ARG A 122 6.14 8.19 -11.61
N GLN A 123 5.21 9.11 -11.84
CA GLN A 123 5.23 10.41 -11.21
C GLN A 123 4.38 10.36 -9.94
N PRO A 124 4.91 10.85 -8.81
CA PRO A 124 4.11 10.97 -7.60
C PRO A 124 2.95 11.94 -7.83
N PRO A 125 1.81 11.72 -7.16
CA PRO A 125 0.69 12.67 -7.21
C PRO A 125 1.08 14.00 -6.56
N GLU A 126 0.58 15.11 -7.14
CA GLU A 126 0.72 16.47 -6.59
C GLU A 126 -0.01 16.67 -5.25
#